data_AF-A0A833W9H6-F1
#
_entry.id   AF-A0A833W9H6-F1
#
_cell.length_a   1.000
_cell.length_b   1.000
_cell.length_c   1.000
_cell.angle_alpha   90.00
_cell.angle_beta   90.00
_cell.angle_gamma   90.00
#
_symmetry.space_group_name_H-M   'P 1'
#
loop_
_entity.id
_entity.type
_entity.pdbx_description
1 polymer ?
#
loop_
_entity_poly.entity_id
_entity_poly.type
_entity_poly.pdbx_seq_one_letter_code
_entity_poly.pdbx_strand_id
1 'polypeptide(L)'
;MVATQRSISTSQAVCSAYPECAVFAYRWRDTGLCPCLALIDVNRAPKTYFEWTQPVDATDTVKALAAAGTLETFQLINRQLSVLPNELRRCHNLNYILLINCAIEELPTWAKEFHKLQYLQIEGKVGSNNLGNFADDLFSDMPELRYLQLGLHQRMIRLPSLDGVPNLSCLVLARMSEFTALPSFQQLHRLQRLEFSVMKHLSWIPDLESVGTIVHFAVYQGAYLCCNGFLGTCNLTNPFCSGGLCLDDSSLEATPTTLQAFKDFPDNVCQPYSGISQTPTTAMIQMCDGVPYRQCHLPGLEPSTWIVGMCYNHRMQVLACNPDPAKIQVRRRQIQEGIGIPCDVEEAWLGCTRMT
;
A
#
# COMPACT_ATOMS: atom_id res chain seq x y z
N MET A 1 -42.47 -15.92 0.30
CA MET A 1 -41.73 -16.63 -0.77
C MET A 1 -41.62 -15.84 -2.06
N VAL A 2 -42.72 -15.35 -2.67
CA VAL A 2 -42.67 -14.58 -3.94
C VAL A 2 -41.82 -13.30 -3.84
N ALA A 3 -41.88 -12.60 -2.70
CA ALA A 3 -41.11 -11.38 -2.48
C ALA A 3 -39.59 -11.61 -2.54
N THR A 4 -39.13 -12.62 -1.80
CA THR A 4 -37.73 -13.03 -1.74
C THR A 4 -37.21 -13.50 -3.10
N GLN A 5 -37.98 -14.35 -3.79
CA GLN A 5 -37.56 -14.90 -5.08
C GLN A 5 -37.36 -13.80 -6.13
N ARG A 6 -38.27 -12.83 -6.20
CA ARG A 6 -38.16 -11.72 -7.15
C ARG A 6 -36.97 -10.81 -6.84
N SER A 7 -36.74 -10.50 -5.56
CA SER A 7 -35.58 -9.69 -5.15
C SER A 7 -34.26 -10.35 -5.55
N ILE A 8 -34.17 -11.68 -5.42
CA ILE A 8 -32.98 -12.44 -5.83
C ILE A 8 -32.82 -12.37 -7.35
N SER A 9 -33.87 -12.74 -8.11
CA SER A 9 -33.78 -12.80 -9.58
C SER A 9 -33.45 -11.45 -10.21
N THR A 10 -34.07 -10.37 -9.72
CA THR A 10 -33.85 -9.02 -10.28
C THR A 10 -32.43 -8.53 -9.98
N SER A 11 -31.97 -8.63 -8.74
CA SER A 11 -30.62 -8.20 -8.38
C SER A 11 -29.54 -9.02 -9.09
N GLN A 12 -29.73 -10.33 -9.24
CA GLN A 12 -28.82 -11.19 -10.02
C GLN A 12 -28.77 -10.78 -11.49
N ALA A 13 -29.92 -10.52 -12.11
CA ALA A 13 -29.97 -10.12 -13.51
C ALA A 13 -29.21 -8.81 -13.75
N VAL A 14 -29.45 -7.79 -12.93
CA VAL A 14 -28.82 -6.47 -13.08
C VAL A 14 -27.31 -6.54 -12.78
N CYS A 15 -26.88 -7.32 -11.79
CA CYS A 15 -25.46 -7.45 -11.43
C CYS A 15 -24.68 -8.42 -12.33
N SER A 16 -25.35 -9.27 -13.12
CA SER A 16 -24.67 -10.25 -13.99
C SER A 16 -23.74 -9.63 -15.04
N ALA A 17 -23.96 -8.37 -15.40
CA ALA A 17 -23.09 -7.62 -16.31
C ALA A 17 -21.76 -7.18 -15.67
N TYR A 18 -21.61 -7.30 -14.34
CA TYR A 18 -20.47 -6.80 -13.57
C TYR A 18 -19.83 -7.92 -12.75
N PRO A 19 -18.93 -8.73 -13.33
CA PRO A 19 -18.22 -9.77 -12.58
C PRO A 19 -17.36 -9.20 -11.43
N GLU A 20 -17.00 -7.92 -11.48
CA GLU A 20 -16.27 -7.20 -10.43
C GLU A 20 -17.13 -6.97 -9.18
N CYS A 21 -18.46 -7.09 -9.28
CA CYS A 21 -19.34 -7.05 -8.13
C CYS A 21 -19.38 -8.42 -7.43
N ALA A 22 -18.39 -8.65 -6.57
CA ALA A 22 -18.22 -9.93 -5.86
C ALA A 22 -19.38 -10.23 -4.89
N VAL A 23 -20.00 -9.19 -4.33
CA VAL A 23 -21.15 -9.31 -3.43
C VAL A 23 -22.15 -8.18 -3.72
N PHE A 24 -23.43 -8.50 -3.80
CA PHE A 24 -24.51 -7.52 -3.99
C PHE A 24 -25.70 -7.81 -3.08
N ALA A 25 -26.47 -6.77 -2.76
CA ALA A 25 -27.68 -6.89 -1.94
C ALA A 25 -28.89 -7.34 -2.76
N TYR A 26 -29.82 -8.05 -2.13
CA TYR A 26 -31.10 -8.39 -2.78
C TYR A 26 -32.12 -7.27 -2.55
N ARG A 27 -32.56 -6.63 -3.62
CA ARG A 27 -33.53 -5.52 -3.56
C ARG A 27 -34.84 -5.90 -4.23
N TRP A 28 -35.94 -5.62 -3.54
CA TRP A 28 -37.28 -5.83 -4.07
C TRP A 28 -37.64 -4.83 -5.19
N ARG A 29 -37.24 -3.56 -5.04
CA ARG A 29 -37.45 -2.54 -6.07
C ARG A 29 -36.37 -2.65 -7.13
N ASP A 30 -36.80 -2.80 -8.38
CA ASP A 30 -35.93 -2.70 -9.54
C ASP A 30 -35.61 -1.23 -9.80
N THR A 31 -34.34 -0.87 -9.64
CA THR A 31 -33.82 0.47 -9.96
C THR A 31 -33.00 0.48 -11.25
N GLY A 32 -32.83 -0.67 -11.91
CA GLY A 32 -31.89 -0.84 -13.03
C GLY A 32 -30.41 -0.69 -12.65
N LEU A 33 -30.10 -0.56 -11.35
CA LEU A 33 -28.73 -0.38 -10.85
C LEU A 33 -28.33 -1.61 -10.04
N CYS A 34 -27.11 -2.13 -10.26
CA CYS A 34 -26.60 -3.24 -9.47
C CYS A 34 -26.36 -2.75 -8.03
N PRO A 35 -27.05 -3.30 -7.01
CA PRO A 35 -26.85 -2.92 -5.62
C PRO A 35 -25.60 -3.57 -5.03
N CYS A 36 -24.45 -3.23 -5.60
CA CYS A 36 -23.17 -3.83 -5.23
C CYS A 36 -22.75 -3.45 -3.81
N LEU A 37 -22.37 -4.44 -3.01
CA LEU A 37 -21.84 -4.28 -1.66
C LEU A 37 -20.30 -4.35 -1.67
N ALA A 38 -19.73 -5.22 -2.51
CA ALA A 38 -18.29 -5.37 -2.64
C ALA A 38 -17.85 -5.33 -4.10
N LEU A 39 -17.15 -4.26 -4.48
CA LEU A 39 -16.46 -4.13 -5.76
C LEU A 39 -15.03 -4.62 -5.59
N ILE A 40 -14.67 -5.69 -6.30
CA ILE A 40 -13.33 -6.28 -6.31
C ILE A 40 -12.89 -6.46 -7.76
N ASP A 41 -12.04 -5.56 -8.24
CA ASP A 41 -11.44 -5.66 -9.57
C ASP A 41 -9.90 -5.67 -9.45
N VAL A 42 -9.33 -6.88 -9.57
CA VAL A 42 -7.94 -7.14 -9.21
C VAL A 42 -7.22 -7.89 -10.32
N ASN A 43 -6.09 -7.34 -10.78
CA ASN A 43 -5.05 -8.14 -11.43
C ASN A 43 -3.87 -8.24 -10.47
N ARG A 44 -3.62 -9.41 -9.88
CA ARG A 44 -2.55 -9.58 -8.87
C ARG A 44 -1.17 -9.85 -9.47
N ALA A 45 -1.11 -10.21 -10.75
CA ALA A 45 0.12 -10.63 -11.40
C ALA A 45 0.16 -10.18 -12.87
N PRO A 46 0.27 -8.87 -13.14
CA PRO A 46 0.54 -8.39 -14.50
C PRO A 46 1.82 -9.05 -15.01
N LYS A 47 1.80 -9.54 -16.25
CA LYS A 47 2.91 -10.32 -16.81
C LYS A 47 3.75 -9.55 -17.81
N THR A 48 3.16 -8.55 -18.46
CA THR A 48 3.79 -7.82 -19.55
C THR A 48 3.99 -6.36 -19.22
N TYR A 49 4.95 -5.72 -19.89
CA TYR A 49 5.16 -4.28 -19.79
C TYR A 49 3.91 -3.50 -20.22
N PHE A 50 3.19 -3.99 -21.23
CA PHE A 50 1.95 -3.38 -21.71
C PHE A 50 0.87 -3.43 -20.63
N GLU A 51 0.58 -4.58 -20.03
CA GLU A 51 -0.40 -4.70 -18.94
C GLU A 51 -0.07 -3.79 -17.74
N TRP A 52 1.22 -3.59 -17.46
CA TRP A 52 1.68 -2.73 -16.38
C TRP A 52 1.55 -1.24 -16.67
N THR A 53 1.83 -0.83 -17.90
CA THR A 53 1.85 0.59 -18.30
C THR A 53 0.51 1.08 -18.80
N GLN A 54 -0.32 0.17 -19.32
CA GLN A 54 -1.66 0.39 -19.84
C GLN A 54 -2.66 -0.52 -19.08
N PRO A 55 -2.83 -0.35 -17.75
CA PRO A 55 -3.82 -1.12 -17.02
C PRO A 55 -5.23 -0.74 -17.47
N VAL A 56 -6.18 -1.67 -17.33
CA VAL A 56 -7.60 -1.43 -17.65
C VAL A 56 -8.12 -0.25 -16.82
N ASP A 57 -8.78 0.71 -17.49
CA ASP A 57 -9.46 1.82 -16.84
C ASP A 57 -10.74 1.34 -16.17
N ALA A 58 -10.80 1.49 -14.84
CA ALA A 58 -11.93 1.05 -14.03
C ALA A 58 -12.97 2.16 -13.80
N THR A 59 -12.76 3.37 -14.31
CA THR A 59 -13.58 4.56 -14.00
C THR A 59 -15.07 4.31 -14.23
N ASP A 60 -15.45 3.80 -15.40
CA ASP A 60 -16.87 3.60 -15.74
C ASP A 60 -17.49 2.42 -14.98
N THR A 61 -16.73 1.36 -14.75
CA THR A 61 -17.16 0.24 -13.89
C THR A 61 -17.41 0.70 -12.46
N VAL A 62 -16.52 1.52 -11.89
CA VAL A 62 -16.68 2.08 -10.54
C VAL A 62 -17.90 3.00 -10.47
N LYS A 63 -18.10 3.88 -11.46
CA LYS A 63 -19.30 4.73 -11.54
C LYS A 63 -20.57 3.88 -11.52
N ALA A 64 -20.64 2.86 -12.38
CA ALA A 64 -21.81 2.01 -12.52
C ALA A 64 -22.14 1.24 -11.23
N LEU A 65 -21.13 0.66 -10.58
CA LEU A 65 -21.30 -0.12 -9.36
C LEU A 65 -21.52 0.74 -8.10
N ALA A 66 -21.00 1.98 -8.07
CA ALA A 66 -21.25 2.93 -6.99
C ALA A 66 -22.61 3.64 -7.11
N ALA A 67 -23.22 3.68 -8.31
CA ALA A 67 -24.44 4.45 -8.58
C ALA A 67 -25.61 4.10 -7.63
N ALA A 68 -25.70 2.85 -7.18
CA ALA A 68 -26.73 2.38 -6.26
C ALA A 68 -26.54 2.84 -4.80
N GLY A 69 -25.38 3.41 -4.46
CA GLY A 69 -25.03 3.92 -3.13
C GLY A 69 -24.85 2.84 -2.07
N THR A 70 -24.58 1.59 -2.48
CA THR A 70 -24.55 0.42 -1.59
C THR A 70 -23.17 -0.05 -1.20
N LEU A 71 -22.11 0.44 -1.86
CA LEU A 71 -20.78 -0.12 -1.65
C LEU A 71 -20.33 0.02 -0.19
N GLU A 72 -19.83 -1.09 0.33
CA GLU A 72 -19.22 -1.23 1.65
C GLU A 72 -17.72 -1.55 1.51
N THR A 73 -17.36 -2.32 0.48
CA THR A 73 -15.98 -2.69 0.14
C THR A 73 -15.64 -2.23 -1.28
N PHE A 74 -14.52 -1.52 -1.40
CA PHE A 74 -13.98 -1.06 -2.67
C PHE A 74 -12.51 -1.45 -2.81
N GLN A 75 -12.22 -2.40 -3.69
CA GLN A 75 -10.89 -2.95 -3.89
C GLN A 75 -10.50 -2.92 -5.36
N LEU A 76 -9.42 -2.19 -5.67
CA LEU A 76 -8.77 -2.20 -6.98
C LEU A 76 -7.28 -2.55 -6.86
N ILE A 77 -6.81 -3.43 -7.74
CA ILE A 77 -5.37 -3.76 -7.85
C ILE A 77 -4.99 -3.76 -9.33
N ASN A 78 -3.99 -2.95 -9.70
CA ASN A 78 -3.52 -2.80 -11.08
C ASN A 78 -4.64 -2.43 -12.07
N ARG A 79 -5.39 -1.38 -11.75
CA ARG A 79 -6.39 -0.74 -12.62
C ARG A 79 -6.11 0.75 -12.71
N GLN A 80 -6.46 1.41 -13.80
CA GLN A 80 -6.37 2.87 -13.84
C GLN A 80 -7.59 3.47 -13.12
N LEU A 81 -7.32 4.34 -12.12
CA LEU A 81 -8.33 5.20 -11.50
C LEU A 81 -7.66 6.46 -10.97
N SER A 82 -7.60 7.52 -11.79
CA SER A 82 -6.90 8.76 -11.43
C SER A 82 -7.59 9.56 -10.32
N VAL A 83 -8.92 9.44 -10.18
CA VAL A 83 -9.73 10.13 -9.17
C VAL A 83 -10.94 9.27 -8.79
N LEU A 84 -11.41 9.39 -7.54
CA LEU A 84 -12.66 8.73 -7.13
C LEU A 84 -13.87 9.40 -7.83
N PRO A 85 -14.72 8.66 -8.55
CA PRO A 85 -15.91 9.22 -9.20
C PRO A 85 -16.96 9.69 -8.18
N ASN A 86 -17.76 10.70 -8.55
CA ASN A 86 -18.75 11.34 -7.67
C ASN A 86 -19.82 10.37 -7.15
N GLU A 87 -20.11 9.30 -7.87
CA GLU A 87 -21.06 8.25 -7.50
C GLU A 87 -20.66 7.57 -6.18
N LEU A 88 -19.36 7.44 -5.90
CA LEU A 88 -18.87 6.88 -4.64
C LEU A 88 -19.28 7.71 -3.41
N ARG A 89 -19.51 9.03 -3.56
CA ARG A 89 -19.99 9.89 -2.47
C ARG A 89 -21.30 9.39 -1.86
N ARG A 90 -22.14 8.70 -2.64
CA ARG A 90 -23.43 8.15 -2.19
C ARG A 90 -23.26 6.88 -1.33
N CYS A 91 -22.08 6.29 -1.30
CA CYS A 91 -21.81 5.04 -0.61
C CYS A 91 -21.48 5.31 0.87
N HIS A 92 -22.46 5.78 1.64
CA HIS A 92 -22.28 6.17 3.04
C HIS A 92 -21.92 5.01 3.99
N ASN A 93 -22.04 3.76 3.53
CA ASN A 93 -21.64 2.56 4.27
C ASN A 93 -20.26 2.04 3.90
N LEU A 94 -19.54 2.74 3.01
CA LEU A 94 -18.19 2.37 2.61
C LEU A 94 -17.28 2.35 3.83
N ASN A 95 -16.76 1.17 4.15
CA ASN A 95 -15.95 0.92 5.33
C ASN A 95 -14.55 0.38 4.99
N TYR A 96 -14.33 -0.07 3.76
CA TYR A 96 -13.07 -0.63 3.30
C TYR A 96 -12.69 -0.11 1.92
N ILE A 97 -11.54 0.57 1.84
CA ILE A 97 -10.92 1.01 0.57
C ILE A 97 -9.50 0.45 0.48
N LEU A 98 -9.24 -0.31 -0.59
CA LEU A 98 -7.90 -0.78 -0.93
C LEU A 98 -7.60 -0.49 -2.40
N LEU A 99 -6.67 0.42 -2.65
CA LEU A 99 -6.21 0.79 -3.98
C LEU A 99 -4.71 0.53 -4.08
N ILE A 100 -4.31 -0.41 -4.93
CA ILE A 100 -2.89 -0.75 -5.10
C ILE A 100 -2.51 -0.62 -6.57
N ASN A 101 -1.45 0.15 -6.85
CA ASN A 101 -0.97 0.43 -8.19
C ASN A 101 -2.08 1.01 -9.10
N CYS A 102 -2.94 1.88 -8.55
CA CYS A 102 -4.10 2.41 -9.28
C CYS A 102 -3.89 3.79 -9.92
N ALA A 103 -2.70 4.38 -9.73
CA ALA A 103 -2.33 5.71 -10.23
C ALA A 103 -3.32 6.83 -9.84
N ILE A 104 -3.95 6.72 -8.66
CA ILE A 104 -4.79 7.77 -8.10
C ILE A 104 -3.95 9.00 -7.77
N GLU A 105 -4.38 10.17 -8.24
CA GLU A 105 -3.63 11.42 -8.13
C GLU A 105 -4.17 12.36 -7.07
N GLU A 106 -5.47 12.24 -6.76
CA GLU A 106 -6.16 13.01 -5.73
C GLU A 106 -7.35 12.25 -5.13
N LEU A 107 -7.67 12.59 -3.88
CA LEU A 107 -8.96 12.26 -3.27
C LEU A 107 -9.86 13.50 -3.35
N PRO A 108 -11.11 13.36 -3.85
CA PRO A 108 -12.04 14.49 -3.88
C PRO A 108 -12.31 15.07 -2.50
N THR A 109 -12.63 16.36 -2.42
CA THR A 109 -12.90 17.06 -1.14
C THR A 109 -14.09 16.47 -0.36
N TRP A 110 -15.02 15.80 -1.04
CA TRP A 110 -16.14 15.12 -0.41
C TRP A 110 -15.75 13.77 0.24
N ALA A 111 -14.52 13.26 0.03
CA ALA A 111 -14.08 11.99 0.62
C ALA A 111 -14.08 12.00 2.16
N LYS A 112 -14.05 13.19 2.77
CA LYS A 112 -14.25 13.39 4.22
C LYS A 112 -15.60 12.90 4.76
N GLU A 113 -16.59 12.70 3.88
CA GLU A 113 -17.94 12.21 4.23
C GLU A 113 -17.98 10.70 4.48
N PHE A 114 -16.87 9.97 4.33
CA PHE A 114 -16.78 8.54 4.62
C PHE A 114 -16.65 8.24 6.12
N HIS A 115 -17.66 8.64 6.91
CA HIS A 115 -17.68 8.53 8.37
C HIS A 115 -17.58 7.10 8.91
N LYS A 116 -17.91 6.09 8.08
CA LYS A 116 -17.83 4.66 8.42
C LYS A 116 -16.56 3.97 7.93
N LEU A 117 -15.62 4.71 7.32
CA LEU A 117 -14.38 4.15 6.82
C LEU A 117 -13.54 3.60 7.97
N GLN A 118 -13.24 2.30 7.93
CA GLN A 118 -12.43 1.62 8.94
C GLN A 118 -11.02 1.32 8.41
N TYR A 119 -10.91 1.07 7.11
CA TYR A 119 -9.68 0.65 6.46
C TYR A 119 -9.42 1.47 5.20
N LEU A 120 -8.31 2.18 5.18
CA LEU A 120 -7.83 2.93 4.02
C LEU A 120 -6.40 2.52 3.70
N GLN A 121 -6.23 1.82 2.59
CA GLN A 121 -4.93 1.54 2.01
C GLN A 121 -4.84 2.08 0.59
N ILE A 122 -3.88 2.97 0.37
CA ILE A 122 -3.55 3.45 -0.97
C ILE A 122 -2.06 3.27 -1.20
N GLU A 123 -1.72 2.42 -2.16
CA GLU A 123 -0.35 2.24 -2.65
C GLU A 123 -0.29 2.74 -4.09
N GLY A 124 0.59 3.71 -4.34
CA GLY A 124 0.82 4.30 -5.65
C GLY A 124 1.35 3.30 -6.68
N LYS A 125 1.52 3.78 -7.91
CA LYS A 125 2.07 3.04 -9.04
C LYS A 125 3.41 3.63 -9.45
N VAL A 126 4.41 2.78 -9.68
CA VAL A 126 5.71 3.25 -10.20
C VAL A 126 5.50 3.89 -11.58
N GLY A 127 6.09 5.06 -11.78
CA GLY A 127 6.01 5.80 -13.04
C GLY A 127 4.74 6.63 -13.22
N SER A 128 3.89 6.73 -12.19
CA SER A 128 2.70 7.59 -12.17
C SER A 128 2.88 8.76 -11.21
N ASN A 129 2.09 9.82 -11.36
CA ASN A 129 2.14 11.00 -10.48
C ASN A 129 1.77 10.68 -9.04
N ASN A 130 0.89 9.68 -8.83
CA ASN A 130 0.39 9.22 -7.52
C ASN A 130 -0.20 10.36 -6.67
N LEU A 131 -0.63 10.09 -5.44
CA LEU A 131 -1.26 11.11 -4.59
C LEU A 131 -0.32 12.29 -4.28
N GLY A 132 -0.87 13.50 -4.35
CA GLY A 132 -0.33 14.68 -3.67
C GLY A 132 -0.78 14.75 -2.22
N ASN A 133 -0.70 15.92 -1.60
CA ASN A 133 -1.27 16.14 -0.27
C ASN A 133 -2.79 15.97 -0.29
N PHE A 134 -3.34 15.50 0.83
CA PHE A 134 -4.78 15.52 1.05
C PHE A 134 -5.27 16.94 1.37
N ALA A 135 -6.59 17.13 1.28
CA ALA A 135 -7.26 18.29 1.86
C ALA A 135 -7.05 18.31 3.38
N ASP A 136 -6.91 19.51 3.94
CA ASP A 136 -6.57 19.73 5.36
C ASP A 136 -7.63 19.15 6.33
N ASP A 137 -8.87 18.99 5.86
CA ASP A 137 -10.01 18.48 6.62
C ASP A 137 -10.40 17.03 6.29
N LEU A 138 -9.58 16.29 5.52
CA LEU A 138 -9.93 14.93 5.09
C LEU A 138 -10.27 14.02 6.29
N PHE A 139 -9.48 14.07 7.36
CA PHE A 139 -9.63 13.22 8.54
C PHE A 139 -10.34 13.93 9.71
N SER A 140 -11.06 15.03 9.47
CA SER A 140 -11.69 15.81 10.55
C SER A 140 -12.83 15.09 11.26
N ASP A 141 -13.49 14.12 10.61
CA ASP A 141 -14.64 13.37 11.15
C ASP A 141 -14.70 11.95 10.58
N MET A 142 -13.68 11.13 10.92
CA MET A 142 -13.59 9.72 10.55
C MET A 142 -13.40 8.83 11.78
N PRO A 143 -14.37 8.83 12.72
CA PRO A 143 -14.21 8.19 14.02
C PRO A 143 -14.03 6.67 13.93
N GLU A 144 -14.46 6.03 12.84
CA GLU A 144 -14.33 4.57 12.67
C GLU A 144 -12.98 4.13 12.08
N LEU A 145 -12.13 5.06 11.61
CA LEU A 145 -10.88 4.71 10.94
C LEU A 145 -9.91 4.05 11.93
N ARG A 146 -9.46 2.84 11.59
CA ARG A 146 -8.54 2.02 12.41
C ARG A 146 -7.22 1.77 11.71
N TYR A 147 -7.22 1.68 10.39
CA TYR A 147 -6.06 1.34 9.60
C TYR A 147 -5.85 2.36 8.48
N LEU A 148 -4.70 3.02 8.51
CA LEU A 148 -4.24 3.92 7.46
C LEU A 148 -2.88 3.45 6.95
N GLN A 149 -2.84 3.01 5.69
CA GLN A 149 -1.61 2.73 4.99
C GLN A 149 -1.51 3.55 3.71
N LEU A 150 -0.41 4.28 3.58
CA LEU A 150 -0.08 5.03 2.38
C LEU A 150 1.31 4.65 1.91
N GLY A 151 1.51 4.52 0.60
CA GLY A 151 2.85 4.37 0.10
C GLY A 151 3.05 4.63 -1.36
N LEU A 152 4.31 4.90 -1.72
CA LEU A 152 4.70 5.28 -3.08
C LEU A 152 4.05 6.58 -3.56
N HIS A 153 3.96 7.59 -2.68
CA HIS A 153 3.41 8.91 -3.02
C HIS A 153 4.50 9.98 -2.91
N GLN A 154 5.27 10.15 -3.98
CA GLN A 154 6.45 11.01 -4.00
C GLN A 154 6.12 12.50 -3.88
N ARG A 155 4.89 12.92 -4.24
CA ARG A 155 4.46 14.33 -4.18
C ARG A 155 3.85 14.73 -2.84
N MET A 156 3.59 13.77 -1.95
CA MET A 156 3.01 14.03 -0.65
C MET A 156 4.10 14.43 0.34
N ILE A 157 3.94 15.61 0.93
CA ILE A 157 4.92 16.20 1.86
C ILE A 157 4.46 16.13 3.33
N ARG A 158 3.15 15.97 3.56
CA ARG A 158 2.52 15.98 4.90
C ARG A 158 1.17 15.26 4.89
N LEU A 159 0.70 14.90 6.08
CA LEU A 159 -0.70 14.52 6.32
C LEU A 159 -1.49 15.67 6.96
N PRO A 160 -2.81 15.76 6.74
CA PRO A 160 -3.69 16.64 7.49
C PRO A 160 -3.79 16.18 8.96
N SER A 161 -4.43 16.98 9.82
CA SER A 161 -4.60 16.61 11.24
C SER A 161 -5.32 15.25 11.38
N LEU A 162 -4.89 14.47 12.38
CA LEU A 162 -5.48 13.18 12.71
C LEU A 162 -6.40 13.25 13.94
N ASP A 163 -6.78 14.45 14.40
CA ASP A 163 -7.62 14.60 15.60
C ASP A 163 -9.03 13.98 15.44
N GLY A 164 -9.56 13.92 14.22
CA GLY A 164 -10.86 13.32 13.91
C GLY A 164 -10.83 11.80 13.70
N VAL A 165 -9.69 11.13 13.95
CA VAL A 165 -9.54 9.66 13.85
C VAL A 165 -9.10 9.02 15.17
N PRO A 166 -9.83 9.22 16.29
CA PRO A 166 -9.41 8.77 17.63
C PRO A 166 -9.26 7.24 17.78
N ASN A 167 -9.81 6.47 16.84
CA ASN A 167 -9.75 5.01 16.84
C ASN A 167 -8.63 4.42 15.98
N LEU A 168 -7.77 5.26 15.38
CA LEU A 168 -6.67 4.81 14.56
C LEU A 168 -5.73 3.92 15.39
N SER A 169 -5.53 2.69 14.95
CA SER A 169 -4.69 1.69 15.64
C SER A 169 -3.43 1.34 14.86
N CYS A 170 -3.42 1.58 13.56
CA CYS A 170 -2.29 1.30 12.68
C CYS A 170 -2.07 2.43 11.68
N LEU A 171 -0.83 2.96 11.67
CA LEU A 171 -0.34 3.94 10.71
C LEU A 171 0.91 3.38 10.01
N VAL A 172 0.84 3.20 8.70
CA VAL A 172 1.97 2.73 7.88
C VAL A 172 2.21 3.70 6.74
N LEU A 173 3.40 4.30 6.69
CA LEU A 173 3.84 5.14 5.59
C LEU A 173 5.09 4.56 4.95
N ALA A 174 5.05 4.34 3.64
CA ALA A 174 6.15 3.70 2.93
C ALA A 174 6.52 4.42 1.62
N ARG A 175 7.82 4.62 1.36
CA ARG A 175 8.33 5.18 0.09
C ARG A 175 7.72 6.55 -0.23
N MET A 176 7.77 7.46 0.75
CA MET A 176 7.29 8.85 0.61
C MET A 176 8.50 9.77 0.55
N SER A 177 9.03 9.97 -0.66
CA SER A 177 10.34 10.60 -0.85
C SER A 177 10.41 12.02 -0.30
N GLU A 178 9.37 12.82 -0.48
CA GLU A 178 9.33 14.24 -0.09
C GLU A 178 8.63 14.49 1.26
N PHE A 179 8.26 13.44 1.99
CA PHE A 179 7.50 13.57 3.23
C PHE A 179 8.39 14.06 4.38
N THR A 180 8.04 15.21 4.97
CA THR A 180 8.90 15.91 5.94
C THR A 180 8.34 15.93 7.36
N ALA A 181 7.01 15.93 7.53
CA ALA A 181 6.39 16.11 8.83
C ALA A 181 5.09 15.31 9.01
N LEU A 182 4.95 14.75 10.22
CA LEU A 182 3.73 14.10 10.69
C LEU A 182 2.87 15.10 11.51
N PRO A 183 1.53 14.99 11.48
CA PRO A 183 0.64 15.74 12.36
C PRO A 183 0.73 15.23 13.80
N SER A 184 0.19 15.98 14.76
CA SER A 184 0.14 15.58 16.18
C SER A 184 -0.52 14.20 16.38
N PHE A 185 -0.02 13.45 17.36
CA PHE A 185 -0.59 12.17 17.79
C PHE A 185 -1.39 12.26 19.10
N GLN A 186 -1.63 13.47 19.62
CA GLN A 186 -2.27 13.71 20.93
C GLN A 186 -3.63 13.02 21.11
N GLN A 187 -4.42 12.88 20.05
CA GLN A 187 -5.75 12.25 20.10
C GLN A 187 -5.72 10.74 19.76
N LEU A 188 -4.54 10.18 19.43
CA LEU A 188 -4.39 8.82 18.91
C LEU A 188 -4.12 7.80 20.02
N HIS A 189 -4.95 7.79 21.06
CA HIS A 189 -4.79 6.92 22.23
C HIS A 189 -4.89 5.41 21.92
N ARG A 190 -5.45 5.05 20.77
CA ARG A 190 -5.56 3.65 20.31
C ARG A 190 -4.47 3.23 19.34
N LEU A 191 -3.53 4.11 19.01
CA LEU A 191 -2.44 3.81 18.09
C LEU A 191 -1.48 2.81 18.74
N GLN A 192 -1.24 1.70 18.07
CA GLN A 192 -0.43 0.59 18.59
C GLN A 192 0.65 0.14 17.59
N ARG A 193 0.43 0.38 16.29
CA ARG A 193 1.33 -0.01 15.22
C ARG A 193 1.72 1.20 14.39
N LEU A 194 3.01 1.52 14.39
CA LEU A 194 3.58 2.56 13.54
C LEU A 194 4.72 1.98 12.71
N GLU A 195 4.69 2.20 11.40
CA GLU A 195 5.77 1.82 10.50
C GLU A 195 6.06 2.92 9.49
N PHE A 196 7.33 3.33 9.46
CA PHE A 196 7.85 4.33 8.54
C PHE A 196 8.97 3.68 7.73
N SER A 197 8.74 3.43 6.44
CA SER A 197 9.68 2.69 5.59
C SER A 197 10.10 3.52 4.38
N VAL A 198 11.40 3.72 4.15
CA VAL A 198 11.91 4.53 3.02
C VAL A 198 11.33 5.95 3.08
N MET A 199 11.58 6.63 4.19
CA MET A 199 11.06 7.97 4.51
C MET A 199 12.24 8.95 4.65
N LYS A 200 13.04 9.09 3.59
CA LYS A 200 14.35 9.76 3.62
C LYS A 200 14.33 11.12 4.34
N HIS A 201 13.34 11.95 4.03
CA HIS A 201 13.25 13.32 4.54
C HIS A 201 12.44 13.49 5.83
N LEU A 202 12.01 12.39 6.46
CA LEU A 202 11.33 12.45 7.75
C LEU A 202 12.35 12.79 8.85
N SER A 203 12.26 14.01 9.37
CA SER A 203 13.25 14.57 10.30
C SER A 203 12.94 14.33 11.77
N TRP A 204 11.67 14.06 12.12
CA TRP A 204 11.22 13.81 13.48
C TRP A 204 9.87 13.11 13.45
N ILE A 205 9.43 12.56 14.59
CA ILE A 205 8.06 12.07 14.78
C ILE A 205 7.43 12.75 16.02
N PRO A 206 6.10 12.94 16.04
CA PRO A 206 5.40 13.48 17.20
C PRO A 206 5.61 12.62 18.43
N ASP A 207 5.45 13.24 19.59
CA ASP A 207 5.59 12.55 20.86
C ASP A 207 4.61 11.38 21.00
N LEU A 208 5.15 10.26 21.47
CA LEU A 208 4.44 9.01 21.69
C LEU A 208 3.86 8.90 23.12
N GLU A 209 4.00 9.92 23.98
CA GLU A 209 3.44 9.90 25.34
C GLU A 209 1.92 9.65 25.38
N SER A 210 1.19 10.22 24.43
CA SER A 210 -0.27 10.14 24.36
C SER A 210 -0.82 8.89 23.65
N VAL A 211 0.05 8.10 23.00
CA VAL A 211 -0.37 6.89 22.29
C VAL A 211 -0.51 5.71 23.24
N GLY A 212 -1.28 4.70 22.83
CA GLY A 212 -1.45 3.48 23.62
C GLY A 212 -0.19 2.62 23.67
N THR A 213 -0.29 1.43 24.28
CA THR A 213 0.82 0.46 24.29
C THR A 213 1.22 0.09 22.86
N ILE A 214 2.42 0.47 22.47
CA ILE A 214 2.98 0.18 21.16
C ILE A 214 3.32 -1.31 21.09
N VAL A 215 2.75 -2.00 20.10
CA VAL A 215 2.98 -3.43 19.85
C VAL A 215 3.87 -3.66 18.62
N HIS A 216 4.03 -2.65 17.78
CA HIS A 216 4.92 -2.65 16.63
C HIS A 216 5.40 -1.23 16.34
N PHE A 217 6.70 -1.05 16.36
CA PHE A 217 7.35 0.17 15.90
C PHE A 217 8.48 -0.17 14.96
N ALA A 218 8.51 0.52 13.83
CA ALA A 218 9.53 0.32 12.83
C ALA A 218 9.86 1.62 12.09
N VAL A 219 11.16 1.85 11.90
CA VAL A 219 11.70 2.91 11.07
C VAL A 219 12.73 2.28 10.15
N TYR A 220 12.26 1.81 8.99
CA TYR A 220 13.06 1.07 8.03
C TYR A 220 13.64 1.98 6.95
N GLN A 221 14.89 1.70 6.57
CA GLN A 221 15.54 2.27 5.38
C GLN A 221 15.61 3.79 5.36
N GLY A 222 16.25 4.34 6.39
CA GLY A 222 16.77 5.70 6.38
C GLY A 222 15.70 6.79 6.44
N ALA A 223 15.65 7.43 7.59
CA ALA A 223 15.01 8.71 7.80
C ALA A 223 16.03 9.61 8.50
N TYR A 224 16.03 10.91 8.19
CA TYR A 224 16.93 11.87 8.83
C TYR A 224 16.82 11.84 10.36
N LEU A 225 15.64 11.53 10.91
CA LEU A 225 15.42 11.35 12.35
C LEU A 225 16.40 10.38 13.03
N CYS A 226 16.97 9.42 12.29
CA CYS A 226 17.91 8.45 12.86
C CYS A 226 19.28 9.02 13.21
N CYS A 227 19.62 10.22 12.73
CA CYS A 227 20.96 10.78 12.87
C CYS A 227 21.02 12.31 12.82
N ASN A 228 19.92 13.02 12.63
CA ASN A 228 19.92 14.48 12.58
C ASN A 228 19.89 15.13 13.97
N GLY A 229 19.81 14.35 15.04
CA GLY A 229 19.72 14.85 16.42
C GLY A 229 18.38 14.61 17.09
N PHE A 230 17.35 14.16 16.36
CA PHE A 230 16.05 13.80 16.95
C PHE A 230 16.17 12.77 18.09
N LEU A 231 16.98 11.73 17.91
CA LEU A 231 17.22 10.68 18.90
C LEU A 231 18.38 10.98 19.87
N GLY A 232 18.98 12.17 19.81
CA GLY A 232 20.14 12.54 20.62
C GLY A 232 21.22 13.27 19.82
N THR A 233 22.46 12.78 19.81
CA THR A 233 23.54 13.49 19.12
C THR A 233 23.41 13.40 17.60
N CYS A 234 23.45 14.55 16.93
CA CYS A 234 23.50 14.59 15.47
C CYS A 234 24.80 13.97 14.93
N ASN A 235 24.67 13.10 13.93
CA ASN A 235 25.77 12.43 13.25
C ASN A 235 25.58 12.47 11.72
N LEU A 236 26.08 13.53 11.08
CA LEU A 236 26.03 13.72 9.63
C LEU A 236 26.94 12.75 8.84
N THR A 237 27.80 11.98 9.53
CA THR A 237 28.59 10.91 8.89
C THR A 237 27.78 9.63 8.69
N ASN A 238 26.63 9.49 9.36
CA ASN A 238 25.72 8.39 9.14
C ASN A 238 25.17 8.44 7.70
N PRO A 239 25.18 7.32 6.94
CA PRO A 239 24.69 7.30 5.56
C PRO A 239 23.27 7.85 5.36
N PHE A 240 22.40 7.73 6.36
CA PHE A 240 21.04 8.26 6.29
C PHE A 240 20.99 9.78 6.30
N CYS A 241 21.96 10.45 6.94
CA CYS A 241 22.04 11.91 7.04
C CYS A 241 23.07 12.52 6.07
N SER A 242 23.61 11.74 5.13
CA SER A 242 24.55 12.24 4.13
C SER A 242 23.88 13.34 3.28
N GLY A 243 24.39 14.57 3.39
CA GLY A 243 23.82 15.75 2.71
C GLY A 243 22.60 16.37 3.42
N GLY A 244 22.30 15.96 4.65
CA GLY A 244 21.29 16.59 5.52
C GLY A 244 21.88 17.65 6.45
N LEU A 245 21.03 18.20 7.32
CA LEU A 245 21.39 19.14 8.38
C LEU A 245 20.98 18.57 9.73
N CYS A 246 21.64 19.02 10.80
CA CYS A 246 21.20 18.71 12.14
C CYS A 246 19.90 19.44 12.46
N LEU A 247 19.13 18.87 13.38
CA LEU A 247 17.92 19.45 13.92
C LEU A 247 18.32 20.66 14.77
N ASP A 248 17.92 21.86 14.36
CA ASP A 248 18.23 23.10 15.07
C ASP A 248 17.21 23.44 16.17
N ASP A 249 15.99 22.88 16.06
CA ASP A 249 14.90 23.12 17.00
C ASP A 249 14.85 22.05 18.09
N SER A 250 15.29 22.41 19.29
CA SER A 250 15.30 21.52 20.45
C SER A 250 13.90 21.08 20.90
N SER A 251 12.83 21.79 20.51
CA SER A 251 11.45 21.40 20.83
C SER A 251 10.98 20.15 20.07
N LEU A 252 11.70 19.80 19.00
CA LEU A 252 11.44 18.62 18.19
C LEU A 252 12.25 17.40 18.63
N GLU A 253 13.13 17.52 19.62
CA GLU A 253 13.87 16.38 20.16
C GLU A 253 12.92 15.32 20.76
N ALA A 254 13.29 14.04 20.63
CA ALA A 254 12.48 12.95 21.13
C ALA A 254 12.38 13.00 22.66
N THR A 255 11.15 12.95 23.17
CA THR A 255 10.88 12.85 24.61
C THR A 255 11.39 11.52 25.19
N PRO A 256 11.51 11.38 26.52
CA PRO A 256 11.89 10.11 27.15
C PRO A 256 11.00 8.94 26.73
N THR A 257 9.69 9.16 26.61
CA THR A 257 8.73 8.13 26.17
C THR A 257 8.98 7.72 24.72
N THR A 258 9.20 8.70 23.84
CA THR A 258 9.50 8.42 22.43
C THR A 258 10.84 7.70 22.29
N LEU A 259 11.90 8.13 23.00
CA LEU A 259 13.19 7.45 23.04
C LEU A 259 13.07 6.01 23.55
N GLN A 260 12.19 5.75 24.53
CA GLN A 260 11.95 4.40 25.02
C GLN A 260 11.36 3.50 23.94
N ALA A 261 10.42 4.00 23.12
CA ALA A 261 9.88 3.24 22.00
C ALA A 261 10.97 2.84 20.99
N PHE A 262 11.94 3.71 20.68
CA PHE A 262 13.09 3.31 19.83
C PHE A 262 13.95 2.21 20.47
N LYS A 263 14.11 2.22 21.79
CA LYS A 263 14.88 1.20 22.53
C LYS A 263 14.16 -0.14 22.65
N ASP A 264 12.83 -0.12 22.68
CA ASP A 264 12.01 -1.34 22.78
C ASP A 264 11.96 -2.13 21.47
N PHE A 265 12.27 -1.49 20.33
CA PHE A 265 12.25 -2.10 18.99
C PHE A 265 13.58 -1.96 18.24
N PRO A 266 14.73 -2.36 18.83
CA PRO A 266 16.05 -2.03 18.29
C PRO A 266 16.30 -2.64 16.90
N ASP A 267 15.78 -3.85 16.64
CA ASP A 267 15.97 -4.56 15.37
C ASP A 267 15.13 -3.98 14.21
N ASN A 268 14.16 -3.11 14.52
CA ASN A 268 13.21 -2.59 13.54
C ASN A 268 13.42 -1.09 13.23
N VAL A 269 14.28 -0.40 13.99
CA VAL A 269 14.50 1.05 13.86
C VAL A 269 15.92 1.36 13.43
N CYS A 270 16.06 2.26 12.47
CA CYS A 270 17.34 2.85 12.06
C CYS A 270 18.43 1.83 11.69
N GLN A 271 18.04 0.64 11.25
CA GLN A 271 18.96 -0.41 10.81
C GLN A 271 19.55 -0.09 9.43
N PRO A 272 20.86 -0.29 9.21
CA PRO A 272 21.50 -0.14 7.90
C PRO A 272 20.81 -1.00 6.84
N TYR A 273 20.51 -0.41 5.68
CA TYR A 273 19.86 -1.12 4.59
C TYR A 273 20.88 -1.71 3.62
N SER A 274 20.71 -2.99 3.29
CA SER A 274 21.48 -3.73 2.28
C SER A 274 20.62 -4.27 1.13
N GLY A 275 19.33 -3.93 1.09
CA GLY A 275 18.43 -4.50 0.09
C GLY A 275 18.56 -3.85 -1.29
N ILE A 276 18.07 -4.58 -2.28
CA ILE A 276 18.17 -4.19 -3.69
C ILE A 276 16.90 -3.41 -4.07
N SER A 277 17.03 -2.32 -4.82
CA SER A 277 15.88 -1.57 -5.36
C SER A 277 14.99 -2.51 -6.17
N GLN A 278 13.74 -2.68 -5.74
CA GLN A 278 12.78 -3.60 -6.36
C GLN A 278 11.84 -2.86 -7.31
N THR A 279 12.30 -1.75 -7.89
CA THR A 279 11.50 -0.95 -8.83
C THR A 279 11.60 -1.59 -10.22
N PRO A 280 10.49 -2.08 -10.80
CA PRO A 280 10.55 -2.81 -12.08
C PRO A 280 10.94 -1.87 -13.21
N THR A 281 11.94 -2.27 -13.99
CA THR A 281 12.35 -1.60 -15.24
C THR A 281 11.87 -2.39 -16.45
N THR A 282 11.79 -1.75 -17.63
CA THR A 282 11.43 -2.43 -18.88
C THR A 282 12.31 -3.65 -19.15
N ALA A 283 13.63 -3.52 -18.95
CA ALA A 283 14.58 -4.62 -19.12
C ALA A 283 14.29 -5.77 -18.16
N MET A 284 14.04 -5.47 -16.87
CA MET A 284 13.72 -6.50 -15.87
C MET A 284 12.42 -7.26 -16.19
N ILE A 285 11.42 -6.59 -16.74
CA ILE A 285 10.15 -7.22 -17.14
C ILE A 285 10.37 -8.11 -18.37
N GLN A 286 11.10 -7.60 -19.37
CA GLN A 286 11.40 -8.34 -20.60
C GLN A 286 12.21 -9.61 -20.35
N MET A 287 13.14 -9.60 -19.37
CA MET A 287 13.89 -10.80 -18.97
C MET A 287 12.99 -11.97 -18.56
N CYS A 288 11.79 -11.68 -18.07
CA CYS A 288 10.86 -12.70 -17.61
C CYS A 288 9.94 -13.25 -18.69
N ASP A 289 9.67 -12.48 -19.74
CA ASP A 289 8.84 -12.90 -20.87
C ASP A 289 7.50 -13.51 -20.43
N GLY A 290 6.90 -12.95 -19.37
CA GLY A 290 5.64 -13.44 -18.79
C GLY A 290 5.70 -14.78 -18.05
N VAL A 291 6.89 -15.39 -17.89
CA VAL A 291 7.08 -16.68 -17.23
C VAL A 291 7.52 -16.50 -15.77
N PRO A 292 6.69 -16.87 -14.79
CA PRO A 292 7.04 -16.75 -13.38
C PRO A 292 8.13 -17.74 -13.00
N TYR A 293 8.90 -17.42 -11.96
CA TYR A 293 9.95 -18.25 -11.35
C TYR A 293 11.14 -18.62 -12.25
N ARG A 294 11.09 -18.27 -13.55
CA ARG A 294 12.23 -18.32 -14.46
C ARG A 294 13.45 -17.62 -13.88
N GLN A 295 14.62 -18.24 -14.07
CA GLN A 295 15.90 -17.64 -13.72
C GLN A 295 16.18 -16.44 -14.62
N CYS A 296 16.57 -15.31 -14.02
CA CYS A 296 16.94 -14.11 -14.75
C CYS A 296 18.28 -13.55 -14.22
N HIS A 297 18.90 -12.64 -14.98
CA HIS A 297 20.24 -12.15 -14.67
C HIS A 297 20.29 -10.62 -14.76
N LEU A 298 20.66 -9.97 -13.66
CA LEU A 298 20.86 -8.52 -13.59
C LEU A 298 22.36 -8.20 -13.62
N PRO A 299 22.77 -7.03 -14.15
CA PRO A 299 24.15 -6.58 -14.05
C PRO A 299 24.59 -6.46 -12.58
N GLY A 300 25.77 -6.96 -12.24
CA GLY A 300 26.38 -6.80 -10.93
C GLY A 300 27.10 -5.46 -10.76
N LEU A 301 27.65 -5.22 -9.55
CA LEU A 301 28.38 -3.99 -9.23
C LEU A 301 29.70 -3.88 -9.99
N GLU A 302 30.34 -5.01 -10.29
CA GLU A 302 31.56 -5.07 -11.08
C GLU A 302 31.25 -5.30 -12.57
N PRO A 303 32.03 -4.72 -13.50
CA PRO A 303 31.89 -4.99 -14.92
C PRO A 303 31.90 -6.48 -15.21
N SER A 304 31.06 -6.95 -16.13
CA SER A 304 30.92 -8.37 -16.53
C SER A 304 30.45 -9.35 -15.45
N THR A 305 30.05 -8.88 -14.27
CA THR A 305 29.40 -9.73 -13.26
C THR A 305 27.87 -9.69 -13.40
N TRP A 306 27.21 -10.75 -12.95
CA TRP A 306 25.74 -10.82 -12.92
C TRP A 306 25.23 -11.28 -11.55
N ILE A 307 24.06 -10.78 -11.19
CA ILE A 307 23.28 -11.20 -10.03
C ILE A 307 22.15 -12.08 -10.56
N VAL A 308 22.07 -13.31 -10.03
CA VAL A 308 20.98 -14.22 -10.33
C VAL A 308 19.72 -13.73 -9.63
N GLY A 309 18.63 -13.63 -10.37
CA GLY A 309 17.30 -13.33 -9.87
C GLY A 309 16.27 -14.36 -10.28
N MET A 310 15.06 -14.15 -9.79
CA MET A 310 13.87 -14.94 -10.10
C MET A 310 12.78 -14.01 -10.60
N CYS A 311 12.10 -14.42 -11.67
CA CYS A 311 10.92 -13.72 -12.16
C CYS A 311 9.79 -13.80 -11.15
N TYR A 312 9.44 -12.68 -10.53
CA TYR A 312 8.52 -12.66 -9.39
C TYR A 312 7.72 -11.34 -9.32
N ASN A 313 6.40 -11.44 -9.10
CA ASN A 313 5.54 -10.28 -8.86
C ASN A 313 5.74 -9.75 -7.43
N HIS A 314 6.68 -8.82 -7.25
CA HIS A 314 6.88 -8.19 -5.94
C HIS A 314 5.71 -7.25 -5.59
N ARG A 315 5.07 -7.43 -4.42
CA ARG A 315 3.96 -6.58 -3.95
C ARG A 315 2.88 -6.34 -5.00
N MET A 316 2.46 -7.40 -5.69
CA MET A 316 1.44 -7.33 -6.76
C MET A 316 1.84 -6.41 -7.93
N GLN A 317 3.11 -6.01 -8.06
CA GLN A 317 3.62 -5.33 -9.24
C GLN A 317 3.75 -6.32 -10.41
N VAL A 318 4.04 -5.78 -11.59
CA VAL A 318 4.35 -6.56 -12.79
C VAL A 318 5.48 -7.58 -12.56
N LEU A 319 5.38 -8.71 -13.28
CA LEU A 319 6.37 -9.75 -13.26
C LEU A 319 7.70 -9.18 -13.79
N ALA A 320 8.71 -9.18 -12.92
CA ALA A 320 10.01 -8.63 -13.23
C ALA A 320 11.10 -9.46 -12.56
N CYS A 321 12.30 -9.38 -13.10
CA CYS A 321 13.46 -10.02 -12.53
C CYS A 321 13.75 -9.46 -11.13
N ASN A 322 13.64 -10.30 -10.11
CA ASN A 322 13.83 -9.93 -8.71
C ASN A 322 15.04 -10.67 -8.12
N PRO A 323 16.10 -9.96 -7.69
CA PRO A 323 17.32 -10.56 -7.15
C PRO A 323 17.28 -10.83 -5.64
N ASP A 324 16.14 -10.65 -4.97
CA ASP A 324 16.02 -10.82 -3.53
C ASP A 324 16.22 -12.31 -3.13
N PRO A 325 17.32 -12.65 -2.43
CA PRO A 325 17.63 -14.03 -2.10
C PRO A 325 16.58 -14.65 -1.16
N ALA A 326 15.90 -13.85 -0.32
CA ALA A 326 14.86 -14.35 0.57
C ALA A 326 13.65 -14.84 -0.23
N LYS A 327 13.28 -14.14 -1.32
CA LYS A 327 12.19 -14.59 -2.21
C LYS A 327 12.54 -15.89 -2.92
N ILE A 328 13.77 -16.02 -3.40
CA ILE A 328 14.27 -17.26 -4.02
C ILE A 328 14.24 -18.43 -3.03
N GLN A 329 14.74 -18.22 -1.80
CA GLN A 329 14.74 -19.24 -0.75
C GLN A 329 13.33 -19.67 -0.36
N VAL A 330 12.38 -18.73 -0.27
CA VAL A 330 10.97 -19.06 -0.01
C VAL A 330 10.41 -19.96 -1.11
N ARG A 331 10.64 -19.68 -2.40
CA ARG A 331 10.15 -20.55 -3.48
C ARG A 331 10.80 -21.93 -3.46
N ARG A 332 12.12 -22.02 -3.23
CA ARG A 332 12.80 -23.32 -3.06
C ARG A 332 12.16 -24.16 -1.96
N ARG A 333 11.83 -23.54 -0.81
CA ARG A 333 11.16 -24.21 0.30
C ARG A 333 9.75 -24.68 -0.06
N GLN A 334 8.97 -23.84 -0.76
CA GLN A 334 7.64 -24.21 -1.26
C GLN A 334 7.70 -25.45 -2.17
N ILE A 335 8.69 -25.52 -3.06
CA ILE A 335 8.91 -26.69 -3.93
C ILE A 335 9.24 -27.94 -3.11
N GLN A 336 10.18 -27.83 -2.18
CA GLN A 336 10.60 -28.95 -1.32
C GLN A 336 9.45 -29.51 -0.47
N GLU A 337 8.59 -28.62 0.05
CA GLU A 337 7.46 -28.98 0.91
C GLU A 337 6.20 -29.33 0.09
N GLY A 338 6.21 -29.13 -1.23
CA GLY A 338 5.05 -29.38 -2.10
C GLY A 338 3.88 -28.43 -1.84
N ILE A 339 4.16 -27.21 -1.40
CA ILE A 339 3.15 -26.21 -1.01
C ILE A 339 2.97 -25.14 -2.10
N GLY A 340 1.71 -24.81 -2.41
CA GLY A 340 1.36 -23.75 -3.35
C GLY A 340 1.21 -24.28 -4.78
N ILE A 341 1.54 -23.43 -5.76
CA ILE A 341 1.45 -23.78 -7.19
C ILE A 341 2.51 -24.85 -7.50
N PRO A 342 2.14 -26.00 -8.11
CA PRO A 342 3.10 -26.99 -8.57
C PRO A 342 4.18 -26.36 -9.44
N CYS A 343 5.43 -26.78 -9.23
CA CYS A 343 6.54 -26.26 -10.02
C CYS A 343 6.57 -26.88 -11.42
N ASP A 344 7.17 -26.16 -12.37
CA ASP A 344 7.34 -26.61 -13.75
C ASP A 344 8.83 -26.68 -14.15
N VAL A 345 9.07 -26.90 -15.45
CA VAL A 345 10.42 -27.04 -16.03
C VAL A 345 11.28 -25.77 -15.88
N GLU A 346 10.69 -24.58 -15.81
CA GLU A 346 11.40 -23.31 -15.64
C GLU A 346 11.95 -23.15 -14.22
N GLU A 347 11.50 -24.00 -13.29
CA GLU A 347 11.88 -24.01 -11.89
C GLU A 347 12.87 -25.13 -11.55
N ALA A 348 13.44 -25.81 -12.54
CA ALA A 348 14.46 -26.84 -12.33
C ALA A 348 15.66 -26.31 -11.51
N TRP A 349 16.06 -25.05 -11.75
CA TRP A 349 17.14 -24.35 -11.01
C TRP A 349 16.79 -24.03 -9.54
N LEU A 350 15.50 -24.15 -9.18
CA LEU A 350 14.99 -24.03 -7.82
C LEU A 350 14.81 -25.40 -7.13
N GLY A 351 15.11 -26.50 -7.82
CA GLY A 351 15.00 -27.86 -7.29
C GLY A 351 13.71 -28.59 -7.67
N CYS A 352 12.98 -28.12 -8.69
CA CYS A 352 11.84 -28.86 -9.21
C CYS A 352 12.27 -30.18 -9.87
N THR A 353 11.74 -31.30 -9.39
CA THR A 353 12.09 -32.65 -9.88
C THR A 353 10.94 -33.38 -10.58
N ARG A 354 9.70 -32.88 -10.43
CA ARG A 354 8.51 -33.40 -11.14
C ARG A 354 8.21 -32.47 -12.31
N MET A 355 8.66 -32.86 -13.50
CA MET A 355 8.39 -32.15 -14.75
C MET A 355 7.05 -32.66 -15.31
N THR A 356 5.93 -32.04 -14.93
CA THR A 356 4.63 -32.27 -15.58
C THR A 356 4.18 -31.05 -16.33
#